data_AF-X1SG05-F1
#
_entry.id   AF-X1SG05-F1
#
_cell.length_a   1.000
_cell.length_b   1.000
_cell.length_c   1.000
_cell.angle_alpha   90.00
_cell.angle_beta   90.00
_cell.angle_gamma   90.00
#
_symmetry.space_group_name_H-M   'P 1'
#
loop_
_entity.id
_entity.type
_entity.pdbx_description
1 polymer ?
#
loop_
_entity_poly.entity_id
_entity_poly.type
_entity_poly.pdbx_seq_one_letter_code
_entity_poly.pdbx_strand_id
1 'polypeptide(L)'
;MIVIINYKNNKNKSLDMSKLPQHLAIIMDGNGRWAKKKGLPRSVGHREGAKVVKRVIADCLDFNIPILTLFAFSTENWKRPRNEIAYLLKLFERVLSKEKA
;
A
#
# COMPACT_ATOMS: atom_id res chain seq x y z
N MET A 1 9.17 6.92 1.53
CA MET A 1 9.84 6.25 2.66
C MET A 1 8.77 5.46 3.39
N ILE A 2 8.61 4.20 3.05
CA ILE A 2 7.73 3.30 3.80
C ILE A 2 8.59 2.84 4.97
N VAL A 3 8.29 3.31 6.18
CA VAL A 3 8.79 2.69 7.41
C VAL A 3 7.99 1.40 7.60
N ILE A 4 8.13 0.45 6.67
CA ILE A 4 7.99 -0.96 7.02
C ILE A 4 9.28 -1.20 7.76
N ILE A 5 9.20 -1.09 9.08
CA ILE A 5 10.24 -1.56 9.97
C ILE A 5 10.64 -2.94 9.44
N ASN A 6 11.92 -3.06 9.11
CA ASN A 6 12.60 -4.26 8.66
C ASN A 6 12.59 -5.31 9.79
N TYR A 7 11.41 -5.77 10.22
CA TYR A 7 11.25 -6.65 11.37
C TYR A 7 11.64 -8.10 11.06
N LYS A 8 11.73 -8.46 9.77
CA LYS A 8 12.13 -9.82 9.36
C LYS A 8 13.57 -10.21 9.73
N ASN A 9 14.41 -9.29 10.22
CA ASN A 9 15.84 -9.54 10.46
C ASN A 9 16.31 -9.44 11.92
N ASN A 10 15.45 -9.37 12.93
CA ASN A 10 15.93 -9.34 14.33
C ASN A 10 15.04 -10.14 15.29
N LYS A 11 15.33 -11.44 15.42
CA LYS A 11 14.58 -12.39 16.26
C LYS A 11 14.63 -12.11 17.78
N ASN A 12 15.42 -11.14 18.25
CA ASN A 12 15.76 -10.97 19.67
C ASN A 12 15.38 -9.61 20.29
N LYS A 13 14.54 -8.80 19.64
CA LYS A 13 14.10 -7.52 20.23
C LYS A 13 12.57 -7.46 20.26
N SER A 14 11.99 -7.62 21.45
CA SER A 14 10.56 -7.43 21.67
C SER A 14 10.17 -5.98 21.30
N LEU A 15 9.11 -5.84 20.52
CA LEU A 15 8.61 -4.54 20.09
C LEU A 15 7.93 -3.86 21.30
N ASP A 16 8.40 -2.66 21.64
CA ASP A 16 7.75 -1.86 22.68
C ASP A 16 6.49 -1.22 22.09
N MET A 17 5.35 -1.88 22.32
CA MET A 17 4.05 -1.45 21.79
C MET A 17 3.66 -0.03 22.25
N SER A 18 4.20 0.45 23.38
CA SER A 18 3.92 1.81 23.88
C SER A 18 4.53 2.91 23.01
N LYS A 19 5.50 2.57 22.16
CA LYS A 19 6.20 3.51 21.27
C LYS A 19 5.70 3.47 19.83
N LEU A 20 4.66 2.69 19.55
CA LEU A 20 4.08 2.65 18.21
C LEU A 20 3.29 3.93 17.89
N PRO A 21 3.30 4.38 16.62
CA PRO A 21 2.55 5.55 16.22
C PRO A 21 1.05 5.28 16.29
N GLN A 22 0.28 6.29 16.67
CA GLN A 22 -1.19 6.25 16.58
C GLN A 22 -1.67 6.43 15.13
N HIS A 23 -0.82 6.99 14.26
CA HIS A 23 -1.16 7.28 12.86
C HIS A 23 0.00 6.93 11.93
N LEU A 24 -0.26 6.06 10.97
CA LEU A 24 0.65 5.70 9.89
C LEU A 24 0.15 6.27 8.56
N ALA A 25 0.98 7.09 7.91
CA ALA A 25 0.73 7.58 6.55
C ALA A 25 1.73 6.96 5.56
N ILE A 26 1.23 6.35 4.48
CA ILE A 26 2.04 5.65 3.48
C ILE A 26 1.78 6.22 2.08
N ILE A 27 2.88 6.58 1.40
CA ILE A 27 2.88 6.85 -0.04
C ILE A 27 3.18 5.55 -0.79
N MET A 28 2.20 5.06 -1.56
CA MET A 28 2.28 3.78 -2.27
C MET A 28 2.98 3.90 -3.62
N ASP A 29 4.22 4.37 -3.61
CA ASP A 29 5.02 4.58 -4.81
C ASP A 29 5.76 3.30 -5.25
N GLY A 30 6.15 3.24 -6.52
CA GLY A 30 7.03 2.21 -7.06
C GLY A 30 6.33 1.05 -7.77
N ASN A 31 5.01 0.93 -7.73
CA ASN A 31 4.24 -0.13 -8.40
C ASN A 31 4.59 -0.26 -9.90
N GLY A 32 4.63 0.85 -10.64
CA GLY A 32 4.99 0.85 -12.05
C GLY A 32 6.46 0.49 -12.31
N ARG A 33 7.39 0.95 -11.46
CA ARG A 33 8.82 0.60 -11.55
C ARG A 33 9.05 -0.89 -11.25
N TRP A 34 8.35 -1.43 -10.26
CA TRP A 34 8.39 -2.85 -9.91
C TRP A 34 7.92 -3.73 -11.08
N ALA A 35 6.82 -3.36 -11.74
CA ALA A 35 6.34 -4.08 -12.91
C ALA A 35 7.34 -4.01 -14.08
N LYS A 36 7.88 -2.81 -14.36
CA LYS A 36 8.88 -2.60 -15.41
C LYS A 36 10.14 -3.46 -15.21
N LYS A 37 10.65 -3.54 -13.97
CA LYS A 37 11.81 -4.39 -13.63
C LYS A 37 11.59 -5.87 -13.89
N LYS A 38 10.34 -6.32 -13.99
CA LYS A 38 9.94 -7.71 -14.25
C LYS A 38 9.44 -7.94 -15.67
N GLY A 39 9.50 -6.94 -16.56
CA GLY A 39 8.94 -7.03 -17.91
C GLY A 39 7.41 -7.10 -17.94
N LEU A 40 6.73 -6.66 -16.88
CA LEU A 40 5.27 -6.77 -16.74
C LEU A 40 4.58 -5.42 -17.02
N PRO A 41 3.31 -5.44 -17.47
CA PRO A 41 2.49 -4.23 -17.57
C PRO A 41 2.33 -3.52 -16.22
N ARG A 42 2.28 -2.18 -16.22
CA ARG A 42 2.12 -1.35 -14.99
C ARG A 42 0.89 -1.73 -14.17
N SER A 43 -0.20 -2.15 -14.83
CA SER A 43 -1.41 -2.66 -14.19
C SER A 43 -1.16 -3.83 -13.23
N VAL A 44 -0.21 -4.72 -13.57
CA VAL A 44 0.20 -5.82 -12.69
C VAL A 44 0.87 -5.29 -11.42
N GLY A 45 1.71 -4.27 -11.54
CA GLY A 45 2.30 -3.59 -10.40
C GLY A 45 1.25 -2.99 -9.47
N HIS A 46 0.21 -2.36 -10.02
CA HIS A 46 -0.89 -1.81 -9.21
C HIS A 46 -1.68 -2.91 -8.47
N ARG A 47 -1.91 -4.06 -9.12
CA ARG A 47 -2.54 -5.21 -8.47
C ARG A 47 -1.70 -5.76 -7.32
N GLU A 48 -0.38 -5.84 -7.47
CA GLU A 48 0.50 -6.24 -6.36
C GLU A 48 0.53 -5.19 -5.25
N GLY A 49 0.48 -3.90 -5.60
CA GLY A 49 0.29 -2.81 -4.64
C GLY A 49 -0.97 -3.00 -3.78
N ALA A 50 -2.10 -3.39 -4.38
CA ALA A 50 -3.32 -3.67 -3.63
C ALA A 50 -3.16 -4.83 -2.63
N LYS A 51 -2.36 -5.86 -2.95
CA LYS A 51 -2.05 -6.94 -2.00
C LYS A 51 -1.15 -6.45 -0.85
N VAL A 52 -0.22 -5.54 -1.12
CA VAL A 52 0.62 -4.91 -0.08
C VAL A 52 -0.26 -4.12 0.88
N VAL A 53 -1.23 -3.35 0.38
CA VAL A 53 -2.19 -2.60 1.21
C VAL A 53 -2.92 -3.52 2.17
N LYS A 54 -3.45 -4.65 1.70
CA LYS A 54 -4.13 -5.62 2.57
C LYS A 54 -3.25 -6.11 3.72
N ARG A 55 -1.97 -6.39 3.45
CA ARG A 55 -1.02 -6.79 4.50
C ARG A 55 -0.76 -5.67 5.48
N VAL A 56 -0.57 -4.44 5.00
CA VAL A 56 -0.36 -3.27 5.88
C VAL A 56 -1.58 -3.03 6.78
N ILE A 57 -2.80 -3.22 6.27
CA ILE A 57 -4.01 -3.10 7.08
C ILE A 57 -4.00 -4.16 8.19
N ALA A 58 -3.70 -5.42 7.86
CA ALA A 58 -3.58 -6.48 8.86
C ALA A 58 -2.49 -6.18 9.90
N ASP A 59 -1.31 -5.72 9.46
CA ASP A 59 -0.22 -5.31 10.35
C ASP A 59 -0.67 -4.17 11.29
N CYS A 60 -1.40 -3.15 10.79
CA CYS A 60 -1.93 -2.09 11.64
C CYS A 60 -2.91 -2.60 12.70
N LEU A 61 -3.71 -3.61 12.38
CA LEU A 61 -4.61 -4.25 13.35
C LEU A 61 -3.82 -5.00 14.43
N ASP A 62 -2.83 -5.81 14.02
CA ASP A 62 -1.97 -6.57 14.93
C ASP A 62 -1.16 -5.67 15.87
N PHE A 63 -0.72 -4.51 15.36
CA PHE A 63 0.05 -3.51 16.11
C PHE A 63 -0.80 -2.45 16.82
N ASN A 64 -2.13 -2.55 16.74
CA ASN A 64 -3.06 -1.59 17.33
C ASN A 64 -2.76 -0.12 16.91
N ILE A 65 -2.48 0.09 15.62
CA ILE A 65 -2.31 1.41 15.01
C ILE A 65 -3.69 1.85 14.49
N PRO A 66 -4.39 2.79 15.16
CA PRO A 66 -5.78 3.08 14.87
C PRO A 66 -6.02 3.86 13.58
N ILE A 67 -5.03 4.60 13.09
CA ILE A 67 -5.18 5.44 11.90
C ILE A 67 -4.18 5.04 10.82
N LEU A 68 -4.69 4.69 9.64
CA LEU A 68 -3.90 4.43 8.43
C LEU A 68 -4.34 5.37 7.31
N THR A 69 -3.43 6.19 6.80
CA THR A 69 -3.64 7.02 5.60
C THR A 69 -2.81 6.47 4.44
N LEU A 70 -3.46 6.17 3.32
CA LEU A 70 -2.80 5.68 2.12
C LEU A 70 -2.90 6.72 1.01
N PHE A 71 -1.76 7.17 0.50
CA PHE A 71 -1.74 8.08 -0.65
C PHE A 71 -1.93 7.29 -1.94
N ALA A 72 -3.20 7.08 -2.28
CA ALA A 72 -3.65 6.22 -3.36
C ALA A 72 -3.63 6.89 -4.73
N PHE A 73 -3.94 8.19 -4.79
CA PHE A 73 -4.00 8.96 -6.03
C PHE A 73 -3.76 10.45 -5.74
N SER A 74 -2.92 11.10 -6.55
CA SER A 74 -2.60 12.53 -6.44
C SER A 74 -3.20 13.36 -7.57
N THR A 75 -3.25 14.68 -7.40
CA THR A 75 -3.62 15.65 -8.44
C THR A 75 -2.74 15.53 -9.69
N GLU A 76 -1.46 15.19 -9.53
CA GLU A 76 -0.50 15.01 -10.61
C GLU A 76 -0.72 13.70 -11.36
N ASN A 77 -1.40 12.71 -10.75
CA ASN A 77 -1.70 11.45 -11.41
C ASN A 77 -2.72 11.61 -12.55
N TRP A 78 -3.46 12.72 -12.61
CA TRP A 78 -4.30 13.08 -13.75
C TRP A 78 -3.50 13.30 -15.05
N LYS A 79 -2.18 13.54 -14.95
CA LYS A 79 -1.30 13.68 -16.11
C LYS A 79 -0.94 12.33 -16.76
N ARG A 80 -1.34 11.20 -16.18
CA ARG A 80 -1.07 9.85 -16.72
C ARG A 80 -2.00 9.51 -17.90
N PRO A 81 -1.65 8.51 -18.72
CA PRO A 81 -2.54 8.02 -19.77
C PRO A 81 -3.94 7.65 -19.25
N ARG A 82 -5.00 8.04 -19.97
CA ARG A 82 -6.41 7.86 -19.55
C ARG A 82 -6.76 6.40 -19.21
N ASN A 83 -6.20 5.45 -19.98
CA ASN A 83 -6.36 4.02 -19.74
C ASN A 83 -5.73 3.55 -18.42
N GLU A 84 -4.58 4.12 -18.01
CA GLU A 84 -3.97 3.84 -16.70
C GLU A 84 -4.85 4.38 -15.56
N ILE A 85 -5.38 5.59 -15.71
CA ILE A 85 -6.27 6.21 -14.70
C ILE A 85 -7.56 5.39 -14.55
N ALA A 86 -8.22 5.04 -15.66
CA ALA A 86 -9.44 4.24 -15.64
C ALA A 86 -9.21 2.87 -14.97
N TYR A 87 -8.07 2.23 -15.25
CA TYR A 87 -7.70 0.98 -14.59
C TYR A 87 -7.51 1.15 -13.08
N LEU A 88 -6.81 2.21 -12.64
CA LEU A 88 -6.58 2.49 -11.23
C LEU A 88 -7.89 2.69 -10.45
N LEU A 89 -8.80 3.52 -10.97
CA LEU A 89 -10.09 3.76 -10.33
C LEU A 89 -10.94 2.48 -10.24
N LYS A 90 -10.99 1.68 -11.31
CA LYS A 90 -11.69 0.39 -11.33
C LYS A 90 -11.05 -0.65 -10.40
N LEU A 91 -9.75 -0.54 -10.13
CA LEU A 91 -9.07 -1.38 -9.14
C LEU A 91 -9.48 -0.96 -7.73
N PHE A 92 -9.53 0.34 -7.42
CA PHE A 92 -9.99 0.83 -6.11
C PHE A 92 -11.42 0.42 -5.81
N GLU A 93 -12.33 0.63 -6.77
CA GLU A 93 -13.72 0.21 -6.65
C GLU A 93 -13.82 -1.30 -6.32
N ARG A 94 -13.09 -2.14 -7.06
CA ARG A 94 -13.08 -3.59 -6.81
C ARG A 94 -12.52 -3.99 -5.45
N VAL A 95 -11.52 -3.27 -4.95
CA VAL A 95 -10.97 -3.53 -3.62
C VAL A 95 -12.00 -3.14 -2.57
N LEU A 96 -12.56 -1.94 -2.63
CA LEU A 96 -13.54 -1.46 -1.66
C LEU A 96 -14.80 -2.33 -1.63
N SER A 97 -15.34 -2.71 -2.79
CA SER A 97 -16.53 -3.56 -2.85
C SER A 97 -16.33 -4.94 -2.25
N LYS A 98 -15.09 -5.46 -2.21
CA LYS A 98 -14.79 -6.75 -1.59
C LYS A 98 -14.67 -6.69 -0.07
N GLU A 99 -14.38 -5.51 0.50
CA GLU A 99 -14.21 -5.34 1.94
C GLU A 99 -15.47 -4.81 2.64
N LYS A 100 -16.57 -4.55 1.91
CA LYS A 100 -17.88 -4.13 2.44
C LYS A 100 -18.70 -5.28 3.07
N ALA A 101 -18.06 -6.31 3.62
CA ALA A 101 -18.74 -7.44 4.24
C ALA A 101 -19.38 -7.07 5.58
#